data_AF-A0A815GGG9-F1
#
_entry.id   AF-A0A815GGG9-F1
#
_cell.length_a   1.000
_cell.length_b   1.000
_cell.length_c   1.000
_cell.angle_alpha   90.00
_cell.angle_beta   90.00
_cell.angle_gamma   90.00
#
_symmetry.space_group_name_H-M   'P 1'
#
loop_
_entity.id
_entity.type
_entity.pdbx_description
1 polymer ?
#
loop_
_entity_poly.entity_id
_entity_poly.type
_entity_poly.pdbx_seq_one_letter_code
_entity_poly.pdbx_strand_id
1 'polypeptide(L)'
;MIFLSQILCIYFVVEIVKSAQINRNIIIDGNFDDWLNVQSYSDPQDNIDGTVYQESPWFSALKIPDCHDGTHMGNENIPKHIYNPNVDIVEFKIAHDDKSLYIYFRVADGGIIGKTSVGSGKFDENNPSNPSPGRFYVITSINLDMNEQTGYWLSEGGYYPTAPGLDGNFELEFYNGTYNQNYYLNHAGNSTNELNYTKEQNRQNQFILGTNFYSYYTQYIYWDHRPTENEIKKCLFGFYELPSPNNNNFICFSQDDAPGPFNGILSYAQSEKGNELEIRAPFQGFLLNKNTGEPTLQLGMTVNISLTLETSPEYSLPQEWCSDSAPTIQYTLSLVSLQYLSCFTSRKALNLDYNGFLLSKVNYTKQSSYFQETIDIDFGFNHNPKRQLNLDDTHRQMSLETLQKYASLFDGFIINIGKEYFEQNRDRIQTYLTSIPDNKLKMILIRDVQQEQT
;
A
#
# COMPACT_ATOMS: atom_id res chain seq x y z
N MET A 1 1.16 52.42 -30.94
CA MET A 1 1.36 50.97 -31.13
C MET A 1 1.61 50.41 -29.73
N ILE A 2 0.58 49.84 -29.11
CA ILE A 2 0.60 49.36 -27.72
C ILE A 2 0.77 47.84 -27.80
N PHE A 3 1.90 47.32 -27.32
CA PHE A 3 2.06 45.88 -27.11
C PHE A 3 1.59 45.54 -25.70
N LEU A 4 0.42 44.87 -25.62
CA LEU A 4 -0.03 44.15 -24.43
C LEU A 4 0.69 42.80 -24.40
N SER A 5 1.66 42.64 -23.50
CA SER A 5 2.20 41.33 -23.16
C SER A 5 1.24 40.62 -22.20
N GLN A 6 0.63 39.52 -22.66
CA GLN A 6 -0.15 38.63 -21.81
C GLN A 6 0.79 37.92 -20.82
N ILE A 7 0.54 38.11 -19.53
CA ILE A 7 1.16 37.34 -18.45
C ILE A 7 0.39 36.02 -18.35
N LEU A 8 1.02 34.93 -18.76
CA LEU A 8 0.51 33.58 -18.57
C LEU A 8 0.82 33.15 -17.13
N CYS A 9 -0.14 33.31 -16.22
CA CYS A 9 -0.06 32.73 -14.87
C CYS A 9 -0.27 31.22 -14.96
N ILE A 10 0.82 30.45 -14.94
CA ILE A 10 0.77 29.01 -14.73
C ILE A 10 0.57 28.77 -13.22
N TYR A 11 -0.64 28.41 -12.82
CA TYR A 11 -0.91 27.89 -11.49
C TYR A 11 -0.40 26.44 -11.43
N PHE A 12 0.72 26.21 -10.76
CA PHE A 12 1.05 24.86 -10.29
C PHE A 12 0.18 24.58 -9.07
N VAL A 13 -0.90 23.84 -9.27
CA VAL A 13 -1.59 23.15 -8.18
C VAL A 13 -0.67 21.99 -7.79
N VAL A 14 0.17 22.20 -6.78
CA VAL A 14 0.82 21.09 -6.09
C VAL A 14 -0.26 20.47 -5.21
N GLU A 15 -0.98 19.49 -5.73
CA GLU A 15 -1.71 18.58 -4.86
C GLU A 15 -0.67 17.98 -3.91
N ILE A 16 -0.85 18.22 -2.61
CA ILE A 16 -0.16 17.49 -1.57
C ILE A 16 -0.71 16.08 -1.65
N VAL A 17 -0.14 15.27 -2.54
CA VAL A 17 -0.32 13.82 -2.50
C VAL A 17 0.13 13.42 -1.10
N LYS A 18 -0.81 12.93 -0.29
CA LYS A 18 -0.53 12.35 1.01
C LYS A 18 0.36 11.13 0.79
N SER A 19 1.65 11.34 0.61
CA SER A 19 2.60 10.26 0.40
C SER A 19 2.75 9.53 1.73
N ALA A 20 2.39 8.25 1.75
CA ALA A 20 2.66 7.39 2.89
C ALA A 20 4.18 7.37 3.15
N GLN A 21 4.58 7.70 4.38
CA GLN A 21 5.98 7.59 4.81
C GLN A 21 6.41 6.13 4.79
N ILE A 22 7.65 5.86 4.34
CA ILE A 22 8.27 4.55 4.56
C ILE A 22 8.30 4.29 6.07
N ASN A 23 7.59 3.26 6.52
CA ASN A 23 7.61 2.83 7.91
C ASN A 23 8.46 1.55 8.03
N ARG A 24 9.76 1.74 8.29
CA ARG A 24 10.73 0.62 8.40
C ARG A 24 10.63 -0.17 9.71
N ASN A 25 9.69 0.19 10.58
CA ASN A 25 9.68 -0.29 11.96
C ASN A 25 8.45 -1.15 12.28
N ILE A 26 7.67 -1.59 11.28
CA ILE A 26 6.59 -2.54 11.52
C ILE A 26 7.19 -3.92 11.81
N ILE A 27 6.86 -4.49 12.96
CA ILE A 27 7.28 -5.81 13.42
C ILE A 27 6.02 -6.66 13.54
N ILE A 28 5.99 -7.79 12.84
CA ILE A 28 4.87 -8.74 12.92
C ILE A 28 5.01 -9.59 14.19
N ASP A 29 4.36 -9.19 15.28
CA ASP A 29 4.41 -9.86 16.58
C ASP A 29 3.09 -9.82 17.40
N GLY A 30 2.06 -9.15 16.89
CA GLY A 30 0.76 -9.01 17.53
C GLY A 30 0.70 -7.89 18.57
N ASN A 31 1.77 -7.10 18.71
CA ASN A 31 1.78 -5.83 19.44
C ASN A 31 1.72 -4.66 18.44
N PHE A 32 0.64 -3.88 18.51
CA PHE A 32 0.32 -2.86 17.51
C PHE A 32 0.84 -1.45 17.83
N ASP A 33 1.80 -1.33 18.76
CA ASP A 33 2.38 -0.04 19.17
C ASP A 33 3.07 0.72 18.01
N ASP A 34 3.71 -0.01 17.11
CA ASP A 34 4.38 0.51 15.91
C ASP A 34 3.39 1.01 14.83
N TRP A 35 2.13 0.58 14.89
CA TRP A 35 1.03 1.06 14.04
C TRP A 35 0.38 2.36 14.52
N LEU A 36 0.74 2.89 15.70
CA LEU A 36 0.11 4.09 16.28
C LEU A 36 0.28 5.35 15.41
N ASN A 37 1.38 5.44 14.65
CA ASN A 37 1.68 6.59 13.80
C ASN A 37 1.40 6.34 12.31
N VAL A 38 0.91 5.15 11.94
CA VAL A 38 0.49 4.86 10.58
C VAL A 38 -0.87 5.48 10.34
N GLN A 39 -1.07 6.06 9.14
CA GLN A 39 -2.36 6.62 8.77
C GLN A 39 -3.45 5.55 8.91
N SER A 40 -4.46 5.89 9.71
CA SER A 40 -5.63 5.08 9.95
C SER A 40 -6.77 5.47 9.02
N TYR A 41 -7.46 4.46 8.52
CA TYR A 41 -8.70 4.57 7.76
C TYR A 41 -9.78 3.87 8.56
N SER A 42 -10.91 4.55 8.74
CA SER A 42 -12.08 4.01 9.42
C SER A 42 -13.03 3.41 8.43
N ASP A 43 -13.63 2.30 8.82
CA ASP A 43 -14.80 1.73 8.16
C ASP A 43 -15.94 1.77 9.18
N PRO A 44 -17.20 2.06 8.78
CA PRO A 44 -18.31 2.08 9.72
C PRO A 44 -18.46 0.73 10.40
N GLN A 45 -18.92 0.70 11.64
CA GLN A 45 -19.25 -0.55 12.30
C GLN A 45 -20.69 -0.91 11.96
N ASP A 46 -20.94 -2.14 11.51
CA ASP A 46 -22.28 -2.57 11.13
C ASP A 46 -23.24 -2.73 12.32
N ASN A 47 -24.53 -2.62 12.03
CA ASN A 47 -25.61 -2.92 12.96
C ASN A 47 -26.24 -4.28 12.61
N ILE A 48 -26.72 -5.00 13.62
CA ILE A 48 -27.43 -6.28 13.43
C ILE A 48 -28.61 -6.18 12.45
N ASP A 49 -29.21 -5.00 12.30
CA ASP A 49 -30.35 -4.75 11.41
C ASP A 49 -29.98 -4.29 9.99
N GLY A 50 -28.69 -4.19 9.66
CA GLY A 50 -28.20 -3.81 8.34
C GLY A 50 -28.55 -2.39 7.93
N THR A 51 -28.61 -1.48 8.90
CA THR A 51 -28.90 -0.05 8.69
C THR A 51 -27.67 0.79 8.37
N VAL A 52 -26.48 0.18 8.38
CA VAL A 52 -25.22 0.80 7.99
C VAL A 52 -24.96 0.46 6.53
N TYR A 53 -24.56 1.48 5.77
CA TYR A 53 -24.37 1.35 4.34
C TYR A 53 -23.09 2.05 3.92
N GLN A 54 -22.40 1.43 2.98
CA GLN A 54 -21.36 2.06 2.21
C GLN A 54 -21.93 2.75 0.97
N GLU A 55 -21.33 3.87 0.59
CA GLU A 55 -21.64 4.54 -0.67
C GLU A 55 -20.90 3.86 -1.81
N SER A 56 -21.61 3.52 -2.89
CA SER A 56 -20.94 3.11 -4.12
C SER A 56 -20.32 4.33 -4.79
N PRO A 57 -19.01 4.34 -5.09
CA PRO A 57 -18.38 5.44 -5.84
C PRO A 57 -18.91 5.54 -7.27
N TRP A 58 -19.46 4.44 -7.80
CA TRP A 58 -19.99 4.35 -9.17
C TRP A 58 -21.48 4.67 -9.24
N PHE A 59 -22.21 4.40 -8.16
CA PHE A 59 -23.66 4.55 -8.13
C PHE A 59 -24.11 5.18 -6.81
N SER A 60 -24.08 6.51 -6.73
CA SER A 60 -24.44 7.27 -5.52
C SER A 60 -25.87 7.04 -5.00
N ALA A 61 -26.73 6.35 -5.76
CA ALA A 61 -28.08 5.98 -5.34
C ALA A 61 -28.17 4.57 -4.70
N LEU A 62 -27.13 3.74 -4.85
CA LEU A 62 -27.09 2.40 -4.26
C LEU A 62 -26.58 2.49 -2.83
N LYS A 63 -27.39 2.00 -1.89
CA LYS A 63 -27.01 1.78 -0.51
C LYS A 63 -26.61 0.32 -0.36
N ILE A 64 -25.31 0.07 -0.31
CA ILE A 64 -24.78 -1.29 -0.16
C ILE A 64 -24.60 -1.53 1.34
N PRO A 65 -25.18 -2.59 1.92
CA PRO A 65 -24.91 -2.93 3.32
C PRO A 65 -23.42 -3.12 3.55
N ASP A 66 -22.97 -2.76 4.75
CA ASP A 66 -21.56 -2.84 5.15
C ASP A 66 -21.08 -4.29 5.17
N CYS A 67 -21.54 -5.08 6.14
CA CYS A 67 -21.42 -6.53 6.07
C CYS A 67 -22.53 -7.10 5.19
N HIS A 68 -22.13 -7.94 4.25
CA HIS A 68 -23.00 -8.45 3.22
C HIS A 68 -22.64 -9.88 2.83
N ASP A 69 -23.48 -10.51 2.03
CA ASP A 69 -23.25 -11.87 1.59
C ASP A 69 -22.22 -11.95 0.45
N GLY A 70 -21.40 -13.01 0.45
CA GLY A 70 -20.38 -13.24 -0.59
C GLY A 70 -20.92 -13.87 -1.89
N THR A 71 -22.24 -14.04 -2.05
CA THR A 71 -22.81 -14.79 -3.20
C THR A 71 -23.34 -13.90 -4.33
N HIS A 72 -23.54 -12.60 -4.06
CA HIS A 72 -24.06 -11.66 -5.06
C HIS A 72 -22.95 -11.12 -5.95
N MET A 73 -22.81 -11.72 -7.14
CA MET A 73 -21.87 -11.26 -8.16
C MET A 73 -22.48 -10.16 -9.05
N GLY A 74 -21.68 -9.15 -9.40
CA GLY A 74 -21.99 -8.16 -10.45
C GLY A 74 -22.05 -6.70 -9.99
N ASN A 75 -21.61 -5.79 -10.85
CA ASN A 75 -21.26 -4.42 -10.47
C ASN A 75 -22.46 -3.52 -10.06
N GLU A 76 -23.67 -3.90 -10.46
CA GLU A 76 -24.92 -3.17 -10.15
C GLU A 76 -25.77 -3.89 -9.08
N ASN A 77 -25.28 -5.00 -8.53
CA ASN A 77 -26.01 -5.80 -7.58
C ASN A 77 -25.96 -5.15 -6.18
N ILE A 78 -27.05 -5.24 -5.43
CA ILE A 78 -27.08 -4.84 -4.02
C ILE A 78 -27.02 -6.15 -3.23
N PRO A 79 -25.88 -6.47 -2.59
CA PRO A 79 -25.78 -7.70 -1.84
C PRO A 79 -26.70 -7.63 -0.62
N LYS A 80 -27.09 -8.81 -0.13
CA LYS A 80 -27.94 -8.92 1.04
C LYS A 80 -27.10 -8.65 2.29
N HIS A 81 -27.62 -7.84 3.21
CA HIS A 81 -26.99 -7.66 4.51
C HIS A 81 -26.90 -8.99 5.27
N ILE A 82 -25.71 -9.28 5.79
CA ILE A 82 -25.42 -10.42 6.68
C ILE A 82 -24.57 -9.88 7.81
N TYR A 83 -25.07 -9.93 9.05
CA TYR A 83 -24.30 -9.43 10.19
C TYR A 83 -23.30 -10.48 10.66
N ASN A 84 -22.02 -10.12 10.77
CA ASN A 84 -21.02 -10.94 11.44
C ASN A 84 -19.86 -10.09 11.99
N PRO A 85 -19.72 -9.94 13.31
CA PRO A 85 -18.71 -9.06 13.90
C PRO A 85 -17.27 -9.56 13.68
N ASN A 86 -17.08 -10.81 13.25
CA ASN A 86 -15.73 -11.33 12.97
C ASN A 86 -15.16 -10.83 11.64
N VAL A 87 -16.01 -10.29 10.74
CA VAL A 87 -15.58 -9.71 9.46
C VAL A 87 -15.87 -8.21 9.38
N ASP A 88 -16.77 -7.67 10.19
CA ASP A 88 -17.08 -6.23 10.33
C ASP A 88 -15.82 -5.39 10.60
N ILE A 89 -15.22 -4.85 9.54
CA ILE A 89 -14.00 -4.04 9.58
C ILE A 89 -14.40 -2.70 10.19
N VAL A 90 -13.61 -2.21 11.13
CA VAL A 90 -13.85 -0.87 11.73
C VAL A 90 -12.63 0.04 11.61
N GLU A 91 -11.47 -0.54 11.33
CA GLU A 91 -10.24 0.19 11.07
C GLU A 91 -9.27 -0.65 10.26
N PHE A 92 -8.57 0.00 9.33
CA PHE A 92 -7.49 -0.60 8.60
C PHE A 92 -6.35 0.39 8.37
N LYS A 93 -5.15 -0.14 8.15
CA LYS A 93 -3.93 0.66 7.89
C LYS A 93 -3.06 -0.03 6.86
N ILE A 94 -2.32 0.80 6.11
CA ILE A 94 -1.39 0.34 5.08
C ILE A 94 -0.03 1.02 5.31
N ALA A 95 1.00 0.21 5.45
CA ALA A 95 2.39 0.65 5.56
C ALA A 95 3.27 -0.12 4.56
N HIS A 96 4.49 0.38 4.32
CA HIS A 96 5.48 -0.34 3.52
C HIS A 96 6.89 -0.01 3.98
N ASP A 97 7.81 -0.94 3.70
CA ASP A 97 9.25 -0.70 3.71
C ASP A 97 9.83 -0.91 2.30
N ASP A 98 11.14 -1.12 2.20
CA ASP A 98 11.82 -1.30 0.92
C ASP A 98 11.57 -2.65 0.23
N LYS A 99 10.88 -3.58 0.91
CA LYS A 99 10.72 -4.97 0.48
C LYS A 99 9.32 -5.52 0.67
N SER A 100 8.47 -4.88 1.45
CA SER A 100 7.22 -5.47 1.92
C SER A 100 6.12 -4.43 2.07
N LEU A 101 4.91 -4.86 1.74
CA LEU A 101 3.68 -4.20 2.12
C LEU A 101 3.24 -4.74 3.48
N TYR A 102 2.71 -3.87 4.33
CA TYR A 102 2.18 -4.23 5.64
C TYR A 102 0.72 -3.81 5.70
N ILE A 103 -0.14 -4.71 6.14
CA ILE A 103 -1.57 -4.48 6.31
C ILE A 103 -1.95 -4.70 7.76
N TYR A 104 -2.82 -3.84 8.26
CA TYR A 104 -3.46 -3.98 9.57
C TYR A 104 -4.96 -3.97 9.39
N PHE A 105 -5.63 -4.83 10.14
CA PHE A 105 -7.08 -4.90 10.30
C PHE A 105 -7.44 -4.80 11.78
N ARG A 106 -8.54 -4.12 12.08
CA ARG A 106 -9.29 -4.28 13.30
C ARG A 106 -10.76 -4.47 12.97
N VAL A 107 -11.37 -5.48 13.58
CA VAL A 107 -12.80 -5.75 13.47
C VAL A 107 -13.57 -5.20 14.67
N ALA A 108 -14.89 -5.17 14.53
CA ALA A 108 -15.84 -4.73 15.54
C ALA A 108 -15.62 -5.39 16.90
N ASP A 109 -16.06 -4.70 17.95
CA ASP A 109 -15.94 -5.18 19.32
C ASP A 109 -16.65 -6.55 19.49
N GLY A 110 -15.88 -7.54 19.97
CA GLY A 110 -16.35 -8.93 20.13
C GLY A 110 -16.14 -9.82 18.91
N GLY A 111 -15.70 -9.25 17.79
CA GLY A 111 -15.19 -9.97 16.63
C GLY A 111 -13.82 -10.62 16.89
N ILE A 112 -13.58 -11.75 16.22
CA ILE A 112 -12.28 -12.44 16.24
C ILE A 112 -11.94 -12.82 14.79
N ILE A 113 -10.87 -12.23 14.26
CA ILE A 113 -10.38 -12.50 12.91
C ILE A 113 -9.89 -13.95 12.85
N GLY A 114 -10.25 -14.69 11.80
CA GLY A 114 -9.87 -16.11 11.65
C GLY A 114 -10.71 -17.08 12.48
N LYS A 115 -11.78 -16.62 13.14
CA LYS A 115 -12.67 -17.48 13.91
C LYS A 115 -13.54 -18.33 12.99
N THR A 116 -13.22 -19.62 12.95
CA THR A 116 -13.98 -20.64 12.20
C THR A 116 -14.48 -21.75 13.12
N SER A 117 -15.59 -22.39 12.74
CA SER A 117 -16.05 -23.61 13.40
C SER A 117 -15.03 -24.75 13.26
N VAL A 118 -15.01 -25.65 14.25
CA VAL A 118 -14.22 -26.89 14.21
C VAL A 118 -15.15 -28.04 13.85
N GLY A 119 -14.81 -28.78 12.80
CA GLY A 119 -15.64 -29.82 12.22
C GLY A 119 -14.85 -30.92 11.54
N SER A 120 -15.51 -32.06 11.32
CA SER A 120 -14.99 -33.19 10.54
C SER A 120 -15.90 -33.56 9.36
N GLY A 121 -17.03 -32.86 9.20
CA GLY A 121 -17.98 -33.06 8.11
C GLY A 121 -17.64 -32.28 6.83
N LYS A 122 -18.39 -32.53 5.75
CA LYS A 122 -18.55 -31.55 4.67
C LYS A 122 -19.78 -30.71 4.98
N PHE A 123 -19.75 -29.41 4.63
CA PHE A 123 -20.90 -28.53 4.80
C PHE A 123 -22.12 -29.16 4.18
N ASP A 124 -23.07 -29.54 5.04
CA ASP A 124 -24.36 -30.09 4.69
C ASP A 124 -25.41 -29.20 5.33
N GLU A 125 -25.96 -28.29 4.53
CA GLU A 125 -27.06 -27.39 4.89
C GLU A 125 -28.29 -28.16 5.45
N ASN A 126 -28.40 -29.46 5.14
CA ASN A 126 -29.49 -30.33 5.58
C ASN A 126 -29.16 -31.13 6.85
N ASN A 127 -27.93 -31.06 7.36
CA ASN A 127 -27.52 -31.80 8.54
C ASN A 127 -26.65 -30.97 9.51
N PRO A 128 -27.27 -30.07 10.30
CA PRO A 128 -26.57 -29.22 11.26
C PRO A 128 -25.88 -29.97 12.41
N SER A 129 -26.08 -31.30 12.53
CA SER A 129 -25.45 -32.12 13.57
C SER A 129 -24.03 -32.61 13.23
N ASN A 130 -23.58 -32.43 11.98
CA ASN A 130 -22.21 -32.70 11.56
C ASN A 130 -21.51 -31.36 11.30
N PRO A 131 -20.85 -30.74 12.31
CA PRO A 131 -20.22 -29.46 12.12
C PRO A 131 -19.18 -29.60 11.01
N SER A 132 -19.32 -28.75 10.02
CA SER A 132 -18.39 -28.68 8.91
C SER A 132 -17.30 -27.70 9.27
N PRO A 133 -16.06 -27.97 8.85
CA PRO A 133 -14.96 -27.07 9.14
C PRO A 133 -15.23 -25.74 8.43
N GLY A 134 -15.26 -24.66 9.20
CA GLY A 134 -15.42 -23.31 8.68
C GLY A 134 -14.15 -22.81 8.01
N ARG A 135 -14.31 -21.74 7.24
CA ARG A 135 -13.29 -21.06 6.45
C ARG A 135 -13.35 -19.56 6.73
N PHE A 136 -12.19 -18.92 6.79
CA PHE A 136 -12.06 -17.48 6.95
C PHE A 136 -10.90 -16.97 6.11
N TYR A 137 -11.14 -15.91 5.35
CA TYR A 137 -10.17 -15.26 4.48
C TYR A 137 -9.88 -13.85 4.95
N VAL A 138 -8.59 -13.51 4.97
CA VAL A 138 -8.11 -12.13 5.04
C VAL A 138 -7.50 -11.81 3.70
N ILE A 139 -8.12 -10.92 2.94
CA ILE A 139 -7.83 -10.70 1.52
C ILE A 139 -7.31 -9.27 1.34
N THR A 140 -6.20 -9.14 0.62
CA THR A 140 -5.71 -7.86 0.11
C THR A 140 -5.63 -7.93 -1.40
N SER A 141 -6.52 -7.23 -2.09
CA SER A 141 -6.57 -7.17 -3.56
C SER A 141 -5.94 -5.87 -4.05
N ILE A 142 -5.13 -5.96 -5.11
CA ILE A 142 -4.30 -4.85 -5.57
C ILE A 142 -4.43 -4.69 -7.09
N ASN A 143 -4.74 -3.47 -7.53
CA ASN A 143 -4.51 -3.02 -8.91
C ASN A 143 -3.06 -2.59 -9.04
N LEU A 144 -2.25 -3.42 -9.72
CA LEU A 144 -0.79 -3.33 -9.75
C LEU A 144 -0.29 -2.39 -10.85
N ASP A 145 -1.07 -2.16 -11.92
CA ASP A 145 -0.69 -1.26 -13.02
C ASP A 145 -1.54 0.01 -13.14
N MET A 146 -2.47 0.22 -12.21
CA MET A 146 -3.45 1.32 -12.22
C MET A 146 -4.32 1.32 -13.49
N ASN A 147 -4.50 0.16 -14.12
CA ASN A 147 -5.36 0.00 -15.28
C ASN A 147 -6.66 -0.69 -14.88
N GLU A 148 -7.79 -0.01 -15.06
CA GLU A 148 -9.11 -0.58 -14.73
C GLU A 148 -9.58 -1.64 -15.75
N GLN A 149 -8.84 -1.85 -16.85
CA GLN A 149 -9.16 -2.84 -17.90
C GLN A 149 -8.43 -4.19 -17.73
N THR A 150 -7.47 -4.25 -16.81
CA THR A 150 -6.79 -5.49 -16.39
C THR A 150 -7.43 -6.02 -15.10
N GLY A 151 -7.00 -7.18 -14.63
CA GLY A 151 -7.53 -7.76 -13.40
C GLY A 151 -9.03 -8.08 -13.46
N TYR A 152 -9.65 -8.12 -12.28
CA TYR A 152 -11.09 -8.36 -12.10
C TYR A 152 -11.77 -7.20 -11.36
N TRP A 153 -13.09 -7.14 -11.42
CA TRP A 153 -13.89 -6.26 -10.56
C TRP A 153 -14.14 -6.92 -9.22
N LEU A 154 -13.94 -6.20 -8.11
CA LEU A 154 -14.10 -6.73 -6.77
C LEU A 154 -15.47 -7.44 -6.54
N SER A 155 -16.55 -6.89 -7.12
CA SER A 155 -17.89 -7.47 -7.07
C SER A 155 -18.07 -8.78 -7.85
N GLU A 156 -17.14 -9.17 -8.72
CA GLU A 156 -17.13 -10.52 -9.30
C GLU A 156 -16.76 -11.59 -8.26
N GLY A 157 -16.04 -11.20 -7.20
CA GLY A 157 -15.79 -12.03 -6.03
C GLY A 157 -16.89 -11.97 -4.96
N GLY A 158 -17.97 -11.20 -5.20
CA GLY A 158 -19.04 -11.01 -4.23
C GLY A 158 -18.76 -9.92 -3.19
N TYR A 159 -17.73 -9.09 -3.40
CA TYR A 159 -17.23 -8.12 -2.45
C TYR A 159 -17.58 -6.68 -2.85
N TYR A 160 -17.98 -5.85 -1.89
CA TYR A 160 -18.38 -4.46 -2.09
C TYR A 160 -17.79 -3.54 -1.02
N PRO A 161 -17.46 -2.28 -1.36
CA PRO A 161 -17.84 -1.52 -2.55
C PRO A 161 -16.98 -1.89 -3.75
N THR A 162 -17.58 -1.96 -4.94
CA THR A 162 -16.86 -2.49 -6.12
C THR A 162 -15.72 -1.59 -6.57
N ALA A 163 -14.58 -2.21 -6.91
CA ALA A 163 -13.40 -1.58 -7.48
C ALA A 163 -12.89 -2.41 -8.68
N PRO A 164 -12.59 -1.76 -9.83
CA PRO A 164 -12.07 -2.44 -11.01
C PRO A 164 -10.54 -2.61 -10.96
N GLY A 165 -10.02 -3.45 -11.84
CA GLY A 165 -8.59 -3.46 -12.14
C GLY A 165 -7.73 -4.31 -11.20
N LEU A 166 -8.31 -5.18 -10.38
CA LEU A 166 -7.54 -5.89 -9.34
C LEU A 166 -6.77 -7.06 -9.96
N ASP A 167 -5.45 -6.91 -10.13
CA ASP A 167 -4.60 -7.86 -10.86
C ASP A 167 -4.10 -9.03 -10.00
N GLY A 168 -4.00 -8.84 -8.68
CA GLY A 168 -3.43 -9.83 -7.79
C GLY A 168 -3.86 -9.63 -6.35
N ASN A 169 -3.85 -10.74 -5.61
CA ASN A 169 -4.11 -10.74 -4.18
C ASN A 169 -2.92 -11.32 -3.43
N PHE A 170 -2.84 -11.01 -2.13
CA PHE A 170 -2.36 -12.00 -1.17
C PHE A 170 -3.41 -12.21 -0.11
N GLU A 171 -3.45 -13.43 0.41
CA GLU A 171 -4.50 -13.84 1.34
C GLU A 171 -3.93 -14.70 2.47
N LEU A 172 -4.63 -14.65 3.61
CA LEU A 172 -4.49 -15.60 4.70
C LEU A 172 -5.78 -16.41 4.81
N GLU A 173 -5.64 -17.72 4.98
CA GLU A 173 -6.76 -18.63 5.20
C GLU A 173 -6.65 -19.25 6.59
N PHE A 174 -7.76 -19.19 7.33
CA PHE A 174 -8.01 -20.02 8.49
C PHE A 174 -9.03 -21.09 8.13
N TYR A 175 -8.78 -22.32 8.57
CA TYR A 175 -9.61 -23.47 8.31
C TYR A 175 -9.71 -24.32 9.58
N ASN A 176 -10.93 -24.77 9.88
CA ASN A 176 -11.19 -25.75 10.93
C ASN A 176 -10.64 -25.34 12.32
N GLY A 177 -10.74 -24.06 12.64
CA GLY A 177 -10.34 -23.46 13.92
C GLY A 177 -8.86 -23.09 14.01
N THR A 178 -8.11 -23.21 12.93
CA THR A 178 -6.66 -22.97 12.92
C THR A 178 -6.20 -22.26 11.66
N TYR A 179 -5.02 -21.64 11.70
CA TYR A 179 -4.34 -21.19 10.51
C TYR A 179 -4.10 -22.33 9.50
N ASN A 180 -4.35 -22.06 8.22
CA ASN A 180 -4.19 -23.04 7.15
C ASN A 180 -3.10 -22.68 6.13
N GLN A 181 -3.15 -21.50 5.53
CA GLN A 181 -2.15 -21.12 4.53
C GLN A 181 -2.14 -19.62 4.30
N ASN A 182 -1.08 -19.19 3.63
CA ASN A 182 -0.92 -17.86 3.10
C ASN A 182 -0.41 -17.95 1.66
N TYR A 183 -1.00 -17.20 0.75
CA TYR A 183 -0.70 -17.36 -0.67
C TYR A 183 -0.86 -16.06 -1.43
N TYR A 184 -0.28 -16.03 -2.64
CA TYR A 184 -0.46 -14.98 -3.62
C TYR A 184 -1.36 -15.48 -4.75
N LEU A 185 -2.17 -14.58 -5.29
CA LEU A 185 -3.00 -14.82 -6.47
C LEU A 185 -2.53 -13.97 -7.63
N ASN A 186 -2.56 -14.56 -8.83
CA ASN A 186 -2.41 -13.84 -10.08
C ASN A 186 -3.68 -14.02 -10.91
N HIS A 187 -4.42 -12.92 -11.03
CA HIS A 187 -5.66 -12.83 -11.77
C HIS A 187 -5.38 -12.44 -13.22
N ALA A 188 -5.05 -13.44 -14.06
CA ALA A 188 -4.73 -13.19 -15.47
C ALA A 188 -5.15 -14.30 -16.46
N GLY A 189 -6.44 -14.60 -16.59
CA GLY A 189 -6.96 -15.32 -17.75
C GLY A 189 -8.49 -15.47 -17.79
N ASN A 190 -9.15 -15.31 -18.92
CA ASN A 190 -10.61 -15.48 -19.03
C ASN A 190 -11.07 -16.92 -19.31
N SER A 191 -10.15 -17.87 -19.32
CA SER A 191 -10.41 -19.25 -19.73
C SER A 191 -9.41 -20.21 -19.12
N THR A 192 -9.72 -21.51 -19.15
CA THR A 192 -8.81 -22.56 -18.69
C THR A 192 -7.46 -22.56 -19.43
N ASN A 193 -7.46 -22.18 -20.72
CA ASN A 193 -6.22 -22.09 -21.50
C ASN A 193 -5.34 -20.94 -21.01
N GLU A 194 -5.94 -19.78 -20.76
CA GLU A 194 -5.22 -18.62 -20.22
C GLU A 194 -4.75 -18.87 -18.78
N LEU A 195 -5.57 -19.50 -17.94
CA LEU A 195 -5.14 -19.93 -16.60
C LEU A 195 -3.93 -20.86 -16.64
N ASN A 196 -3.93 -21.86 -17.54
CA ASN A 196 -2.78 -22.76 -17.72
C ASN A 196 -1.54 -22.01 -18.22
N TYR A 197 -1.74 -21.02 -19.10
CA TYR A 197 -0.66 -20.14 -19.55
C TYR A 197 -0.07 -19.34 -18.39
N THR A 198 -0.91 -18.72 -17.58
CA THR A 198 -0.52 -17.96 -16.39
C THR A 198 0.22 -18.82 -15.38
N LYS A 199 -0.27 -20.04 -15.15
CA LYS A 199 0.42 -21.03 -14.32
C LYS A 199 1.82 -21.33 -14.85
N GLU A 200 1.98 -21.51 -16.16
CA GLU A 200 3.30 -21.70 -16.75
C GLU A 200 4.18 -20.47 -16.58
N GLN A 201 3.66 -19.26 -16.73
CA GLN A 201 4.45 -18.04 -16.54
C GLN A 201 4.89 -17.85 -15.09
N ASN A 202 4.03 -18.14 -14.12
CA ASN A 202 4.41 -18.06 -12.70
C ASN A 202 5.55 -19.01 -12.36
N ARG A 203 5.59 -20.22 -12.96
CA ARG A 203 6.73 -21.15 -12.84
C ARG A 203 8.03 -20.59 -13.39
N GLN A 204 7.95 -19.67 -14.34
CA GLN A 204 9.09 -18.94 -14.89
C GLN A 204 9.39 -17.65 -14.11
N ASN A 205 8.88 -17.49 -12.89
CA ASN A 205 9.02 -16.29 -12.06
C ASN A 205 8.38 -15.03 -12.71
N GLN A 206 7.31 -15.22 -13.49
CA GLN A 206 6.62 -14.14 -14.19
C GLN A 206 5.19 -13.95 -13.69
N PHE A 207 4.82 -12.71 -13.40
CA PHE A 207 3.46 -12.24 -13.17
C PHE A 207 2.87 -11.67 -14.46
N ILE A 208 1.58 -11.89 -14.67
CA ILE A 208 0.89 -11.41 -15.87
C ILE A 208 -0.08 -10.34 -15.42
N LEU A 209 -0.04 -9.18 -16.08
CA LEU A 209 -1.02 -8.13 -15.95
C LEU A 209 -1.85 -8.17 -17.24
N GLY A 210 -3.16 -8.37 -17.12
CA GLY A 210 -4.03 -8.61 -18.26
C GLY A 210 -5.49 -8.64 -17.84
N THR A 211 -6.40 -8.56 -18.82
CA THR A 211 -7.85 -8.64 -18.56
C THR A 211 -8.19 -9.99 -17.96
N ASN A 212 -8.98 -9.98 -16.88
CA ASN A 212 -9.35 -11.20 -16.18
C ASN A 212 -10.82 -11.26 -15.74
N PHE A 213 -11.21 -12.43 -15.24
CA PHE A 213 -12.39 -12.69 -14.43
C PHE A 213 -11.97 -13.26 -13.08
N TYR A 214 -12.76 -12.97 -12.03
CA TYR A 214 -12.49 -13.45 -10.69
C TYR A 214 -12.23 -14.97 -10.58
N SER A 215 -12.91 -15.81 -11.37
CA SER A 215 -12.81 -17.27 -11.22
C SER A 215 -11.56 -17.92 -11.84
N TYR A 216 -10.70 -17.16 -12.51
CA TYR A 216 -9.55 -17.69 -13.22
C TYR A 216 -8.25 -17.06 -12.72
N TYR A 217 -7.78 -17.55 -11.58
CA TYR A 217 -6.51 -17.15 -10.97
C TYR A 217 -5.64 -18.37 -10.72
N THR A 218 -4.33 -18.12 -10.70
CA THR A 218 -3.41 -19.04 -10.03
C THR A 218 -3.33 -18.67 -8.56
N GLN A 219 -3.15 -19.67 -7.71
CA GLN A 219 -2.90 -19.52 -6.28
C GLN A 219 -1.62 -20.26 -5.94
N TYR A 220 -0.68 -19.58 -5.29
CA TYR A 220 0.59 -20.18 -4.96
C TYR A 220 1.18 -19.70 -3.63
N ILE A 221 1.78 -20.63 -2.92
CA ILE A 221 2.68 -20.36 -1.79
C ILE A 221 4.06 -20.04 -2.36
N TYR A 222 4.71 -19.01 -1.83
CA TYR A 222 6.07 -18.63 -2.20
C TYR A 222 7.03 -18.84 -1.03
N TRP A 223 8.23 -19.39 -1.31
CA TRP A 223 9.33 -19.45 -0.35
C TRP A 223 10.62 -18.85 -0.93
N ASP A 224 11.37 -18.14 -0.10
CA ASP A 224 12.73 -17.64 -0.38
C ASP A 224 13.83 -18.59 0.13
N HIS A 225 13.42 -19.76 0.61
CA HIS A 225 14.25 -20.87 1.02
C HIS A 225 13.52 -22.17 0.69
N ARG A 226 14.23 -23.29 0.66
CA ARG A 226 13.57 -24.57 0.36
C ARG A 226 12.63 -24.96 1.52
N PRO A 227 11.33 -25.19 1.28
CA PRO A 227 10.40 -25.63 2.31
C PRO A 227 10.69 -27.06 2.79
N THR A 228 10.04 -27.45 3.88
CA THR A 228 10.19 -28.81 4.42
C THR A 228 9.60 -29.87 3.49
N GLU A 229 10.11 -31.11 3.56
CA GLU A 229 9.56 -32.22 2.77
C GLU A 229 8.07 -32.50 3.07
N ASN A 230 7.59 -32.15 4.27
CA ASN A 230 6.16 -32.24 4.59
C ASN A 230 5.34 -31.18 3.86
N GLU A 231 5.83 -29.95 3.72
CA GLU A 231 5.17 -28.90 2.93
C GLU A 231 5.18 -29.24 1.44
N ILE A 232 6.31 -29.71 0.91
CA ILE A 232 6.42 -30.12 -0.49
C ILE A 232 5.40 -31.23 -0.83
N LYS A 233 5.19 -32.21 0.05
CA LYS A 233 4.20 -33.28 -0.17
C LYS A 233 2.75 -32.79 -0.24
N LYS A 234 2.46 -31.62 0.33
CA LYS A 234 1.13 -31.01 0.32
C LYS A 234 0.88 -30.19 -0.96
N CYS A 235 1.90 -30.00 -1.80
CA CYS A 235 1.80 -29.29 -3.09
C CYS A 235 1.11 -30.12 -4.16
N LEU A 236 -0.21 -30.27 -4.04
CA LEU A 236 -1.04 -31.11 -4.92
C LEU A 236 -0.93 -30.72 -6.40
N PHE A 237 -0.65 -29.44 -6.69
CA PHE A 237 -0.60 -28.91 -8.05
C PHE A 237 0.81 -28.58 -8.55
N GLY A 238 1.82 -29.10 -7.84
CA GLY A 238 3.23 -29.03 -8.22
C GLY A 238 4.05 -28.08 -7.34
N PHE A 239 5.30 -28.46 -7.13
CA PHE A 239 6.34 -27.70 -6.45
C PHE A 239 7.46 -27.39 -7.44
N TYR A 240 7.86 -26.12 -7.53
CA TYR A 240 8.78 -25.64 -8.55
C TYR A 240 9.83 -24.70 -7.96
N GLU A 241 11.07 -24.91 -8.35
CA GLU A 241 12.15 -23.94 -8.16
C GLU A 241 12.07 -22.89 -9.26
N LEU A 242 12.17 -21.62 -8.87
CA LEU A 242 12.08 -20.49 -9.79
C LEU A 242 13.41 -20.28 -10.52
N PRO A 243 13.39 -19.86 -11.80
CA PRO A 243 14.61 -19.56 -12.53
C PRO A 243 15.31 -18.29 -12.02
N SER A 244 16.52 -18.05 -12.54
CA SER A 244 17.28 -16.80 -12.35
C SER A 244 16.40 -15.56 -12.54
N PRO A 245 16.59 -14.48 -11.75
CA PRO A 245 17.63 -14.30 -10.74
C PRO A 245 17.36 -15.01 -9.40
N ASN A 246 16.23 -15.70 -9.28
CA ASN A 246 15.69 -16.24 -8.03
C ASN A 246 15.90 -17.76 -7.89
N ASN A 247 17.08 -18.26 -8.28
CA ASN A 247 17.40 -19.70 -8.33
C ASN A 247 17.54 -20.41 -6.97
N ASN A 248 16.91 -19.87 -5.91
CA ASN A 248 16.74 -20.50 -4.60
C ASN A 248 15.36 -20.20 -4.02
N ASN A 249 14.45 -19.65 -4.83
CA ASN A 249 13.08 -19.36 -4.44
C ASN A 249 12.18 -20.41 -5.07
N PHE A 250 11.06 -20.69 -4.41
CA PHE A 250 10.19 -21.81 -4.77
C PHE A 250 8.74 -21.36 -4.75
N ILE A 251 7.94 -21.97 -5.62
CA ILE A 251 6.48 -21.85 -5.58
C ILE A 251 5.82 -23.23 -5.50
N CYS A 252 4.68 -23.27 -4.84
CA CYS A 252 3.79 -24.41 -4.74
C CYS A 252 2.39 -23.94 -5.10
N PHE A 253 1.81 -24.49 -6.16
CA PHE A 253 0.42 -24.17 -6.45
C PHE A 253 -0.48 -24.89 -5.44
N SER A 254 -1.35 -24.13 -4.79
CA SER A 254 -2.32 -24.61 -3.83
C SER A 254 -3.74 -24.35 -4.34
N GLN A 255 -4.71 -24.70 -3.52
CA GLN A 255 -6.12 -24.38 -3.69
C GLN A 255 -6.71 -24.12 -2.31
N ASP A 256 -7.92 -23.61 -2.25
CA ASP A 256 -8.73 -23.55 -1.04
C ASP A 256 -8.83 -24.89 -0.31
N ASP A 257 -8.86 -24.86 1.02
CA ASP A 257 -8.91 -26.05 1.88
C ASP A 257 -7.75 -27.03 1.64
N ALA A 258 -6.62 -26.57 1.08
CA ALA A 258 -5.42 -27.38 0.96
C ALA A 258 -4.95 -27.87 2.34
N PRO A 259 -4.26 -29.03 2.44
CA PRO A 259 -3.88 -29.62 3.72
C PRO A 259 -2.74 -28.83 4.40
N GLY A 260 -3.06 -27.68 4.99
CA GLY A 260 -2.13 -26.82 5.72
C GLY A 260 -1.63 -27.42 7.05
N PRO A 261 -0.84 -26.69 7.84
CA PRO A 261 -0.35 -25.35 7.55
C PRO A 261 0.71 -25.34 6.42
N PHE A 262 0.76 -24.26 5.66
CA PHE A 262 1.89 -23.88 4.79
C PHE A 262 2.50 -22.57 5.32
N ASN A 263 3.82 -22.50 5.47
CA ASN A 263 4.50 -21.31 5.98
C ASN A 263 5.35 -20.67 4.87
N GLY A 264 4.72 -19.91 3.97
CA GLY A 264 5.41 -19.15 2.94
C GLY A 264 6.13 -17.91 3.49
N ILE A 265 6.56 -17.03 2.59
CA ILE A 265 7.18 -15.73 2.94
C ILE A 265 6.20 -14.70 3.51
N LEU A 266 4.89 -14.93 3.38
CA LEU A 266 3.86 -14.14 4.05
C LEU A 266 3.92 -14.46 5.54
N SER A 267 3.76 -13.45 6.38
CA SER A 267 3.73 -13.61 7.84
C SER A 267 2.64 -12.74 8.42
N TYR A 268 2.06 -13.20 9.53
CA TYR A 268 0.99 -12.49 10.20
C TYR A 268 1.09 -12.69 11.71
N ALA A 269 0.45 -11.80 12.46
CA ALA A 269 0.23 -11.94 13.88
C ALA A 269 -1.13 -11.36 14.27
N GLN A 270 -1.66 -11.82 15.40
CA GLN A 270 -2.93 -11.38 15.94
C GLN A 270 -2.74 -10.83 17.35
N SER A 271 -3.54 -9.83 17.71
CA SER A 271 -3.67 -9.38 19.10
C SER A 271 -4.07 -10.55 20.01
N GLU A 272 -3.80 -10.41 21.31
CA GLU A 272 -4.22 -11.39 22.33
C GLU A 272 -5.74 -11.67 22.30
N LYS A 273 -6.55 -10.65 21.96
CA LYS A 273 -8.01 -10.78 21.81
C LYS A 273 -8.45 -11.32 20.45
N GLY A 274 -7.57 -11.30 19.45
CA GLY A 274 -7.83 -11.73 18.08
C GLY A 274 -8.67 -10.75 17.24
N ASN A 275 -9.00 -9.56 17.74
CA ASN A 275 -9.79 -8.56 17.02
C ASN A 275 -8.93 -7.61 16.16
N GLU A 276 -7.62 -7.64 16.34
CA GLU A 276 -6.63 -6.97 15.48
C GLU A 276 -5.69 -8.01 14.85
N LEU A 277 -5.34 -7.80 13.58
CA LEU A 277 -4.44 -8.64 12.79
C LEU A 277 -3.52 -7.78 11.93
N GLU A 278 -2.26 -8.18 11.84
CA GLU A 278 -1.27 -7.58 10.95
C GLU A 278 -0.67 -8.62 10.02
N ILE A 279 -0.31 -8.18 8.81
CA ILE A 279 0.27 -9.00 7.74
C ILE A 279 1.47 -8.27 7.18
N ARG A 280 2.54 -9.02 6.92
CA ARG A 280 3.65 -8.60 6.08
C ARG A 280 3.66 -9.42 4.79
N ALA A 281 3.60 -8.71 3.67
CA ALA A 281 3.63 -9.25 2.32
C ALA A 281 4.86 -8.78 1.53
N PRO A 282 5.92 -9.61 1.41
CA PRO A 282 7.08 -9.24 0.63
C PRO A 282 6.78 -9.11 -0.87
N PHE A 283 7.25 -8.02 -1.48
CA PHE A 283 7.00 -7.68 -2.88
C PHE A 283 7.38 -8.78 -3.86
N GLN A 284 8.44 -9.55 -3.55
CA GLN A 284 8.90 -10.66 -4.39
C GLN A 284 7.86 -11.75 -4.61
N GLY A 285 6.84 -11.86 -3.75
CA GLY A 285 5.74 -12.79 -3.94
C GLY A 285 4.88 -12.47 -5.16
N PHE A 286 4.88 -11.22 -5.62
CA PHE A 286 4.24 -10.79 -6.87
C PHE A 286 5.09 -11.05 -8.12
N LEU A 287 6.20 -11.78 -8.01
CA LEU A 287 7.07 -12.19 -9.12
C LEU A 287 7.57 -10.99 -9.97
N LEU A 288 8.12 -11.27 -11.15
CA LEU A 288 8.54 -10.24 -12.12
C LEU A 288 7.44 -10.00 -13.15
N ASN A 289 7.20 -8.75 -13.52
CA ASN A 289 6.28 -8.43 -14.60
C ASN A 289 6.75 -9.10 -15.89
N LYS A 290 5.89 -9.93 -16.48
CA LYS A 290 6.18 -10.71 -17.68
C LYS A 290 6.70 -9.87 -18.86
N ASN A 291 6.17 -8.66 -19.04
CA ASN A 291 6.43 -7.83 -20.20
C ASN A 291 7.71 -7.00 -20.04
N THR A 292 8.06 -6.60 -18.82
CA THR A 292 9.21 -5.74 -18.55
C THR A 292 10.40 -6.48 -17.96
N GLY A 293 10.18 -7.59 -17.26
CA GLY A 293 11.20 -8.31 -16.48
C GLY A 293 11.53 -7.66 -15.13
N GLU A 294 10.93 -6.52 -14.81
CA GLU A 294 11.10 -5.81 -13.53
C GLU A 294 10.18 -6.38 -12.44
N PRO A 295 10.42 -6.12 -11.14
CA PRO A 295 9.47 -6.49 -10.09
C PRO A 295 8.06 -5.97 -10.36
N THR A 296 7.05 -6.82 -10.22
CA THR A 296 5.65 -6.43 -10.47
C THR A 296 5.16 -5.40 -9.46
N LEU A 297 5.60 -5.51 -8.19
CA LEU A 297 5.36 -4.55 -7.14
C LEU A 297 6.70 -4.03 -6.62
N GLN A 298 6.87 -2.70 -6.56
CA GLN A 298 8.09 -2.07 -6.08
C GLN A 298 7.85 -0.63 -5.62
N LEU A 299 8.84 -0.07 -4.93
CA LEU A 299 8.85 1.35 -4.57
C LEU A 299 8.75 2.25 -5.81
N GLY A 300 8.15 3.42 -5.64
CA GLY A 300 7.82 4.39 -6.67
C GLY A 300 6.46 4.17 -7.32
N MET A 301 5.85 3.00 -7.13
CA MET A 301 4.53 2.70 -7.70
C MET A 301 3.40 3.34 -6.90
N THR A 302 2.32 3.67 -7.60
CA THR A 302 1.00 3.93 -7.00
C THR A 302 0.10 2.78 -7.40
N VAL A 303 -0.66 2.26 -6.43
CA VAL A 303 -1.56 1.11 -6.58
C VAL A 303 -2.90 1.43 -5.93
N ASN A 304 -3.97 0.77 -6.36
CA ASN A 304 -5.23 0.76 -5.62
C ASN A 304 -5.31 -0.53 -4.81
N ILE A 305 -5.61 -0.42 -3.51
CA ILE A 305 -5.66 -1.54 -2.58
C ILE A 305 -7.06 -1.63 -1.99
N SER A 306 -7.67 -2.81 -2.07
CA SER A 306 -8.91 -3.15 -1.37
C SER A 306 -8.63 -4.24 -0.33
N LEU A 307 -9.26 -4.09 0.84
CA LEU A 307 -9.09 -5.00 1.96
C LEU A 307 -10.43 -5.64 2.31
N THR A 308 -10.46 -6.96 2.38
CA THR A 308 -11.70 -7.72 2.57
C THR A 308 -11.49 -8.81 3.62
N LEU A 309 -12.47 -8.97 4.50
CA LEU A 309 -12.61 -10.13 5.36
C LEU A 309 -13.82 -10.94 4.89
N GLU A 310 -13.66 -12.26 4.79
CA GLU A 310 -14.75 -13.16 4.41
C GLU A 310 -14.76 -14.40 5.31
N THR A 311 -15.95 -14.88 5.63
CA THR A 311 -16.12 -16.07 6.46
C THR A 311 -17.31 -16.92 6.05
N SER A 312 -17.18 -18.21 6.31
CA SER A 312 -18.27 -19.18 6.20
C SER A 312 -19.42 -18.90 7.20
N PRO A 313 -20.59 -19.54 7.00
CA PRO A 313 -21.86 -19.16 7.64
C PRO A 313 -22.03 -19.33 9.16
N GLU A 314 -21.06 -19.89 9.87
CA GLU A 314 -21.32 -20.47 11.20
C GLU A 314 -21.58 -19.44 12.29
N TYR A 315 -21.12 -18.21 12.08
CA TYR A 315 -21.24 -17.10 13.03
C TYR A 315 -22.00 -15.89 12.49
N SER A 316 -22.60 -16.02 11.30
CA SER A 316 -23.35 -14.95 10.66
C SER A 316 -24.84 -15.00 10.98
N LEU A 317 -25.50 -13.84 10.84
CA LEU A 317 -26.93 -13.67 10.99
C LEU A 317 -27.52 -12.94 9.77
N PRO A 318 -28.32 -13.62 8.92
CA PRO A 318 -28.60 -15.06 8.92
C PRO A 318 -27.35 -15.91 8.62
N GLN A 319 -27.43 -17.23 8.84
CA GLN A 319 -26.33 -18.18 8.59
C GLN A 319 -26.07 -18.35 7.08
N GLU A 320 -25.40 -17.37 6.49
CA GLU A 320 -24.91 -17.33 5.11
C GLU A 320 -23.46 -16.87 5.08
N TRP A 321 -22.77 -17.09 3.96
CA TRP A 321 -21.42 -16.53 3.78
C TRP A 321 -21.47 -15.03 3.96
N CYS A 322 -20.47 -14.48 4.63
CA CYS A 322 -20.44 -13.08 5.00
C CYS A 322 -19.09 -12.49 4.65
N SER A 323 -19.11 -11.33 4.02
CA SER A 323 -17.94 -10.52 3.74
C SER A 323 -18.17 -9.08 4.16
N ASP A 324 -17.07 -8.42 4.45
CA ASP A 324 -17.01 -6.98 4.56
C ASP A 324 -15.74 -6.51 3.84
N SER A 325 -15.86 -5.45 3.04
CA SER A 325 -14.71 -4.87 2.34
C SER A 325 -14.63 -3.38 2.60
N ALA A 326 -13.46 -2.96 3.04
CA ALA A 326 -13.17 -1.56 3.24
C ALA A 326 -13.12 -0.81 1.89
N PRO A 327 -13.36 0.51 1.90
CA PRO A 327 -13.18 1.35 0.73
C PRO A 327 -11.78 1.21 0.12
N THR A 328 -11.72 1.10 -1.21
CA THR A 328 -10.44 1.02 -1.93
C THR A 328 -9.62 2.29 -1.77
N ILE A 329 -8.34 2.12 -1.43
CA ILE A 329 -7.41 3.23 -1.21
C ILE A 329 -6.36 3.26 -2.32
N GLN A 330 -6.18 4.43 -2.94
CA GLN A 330 -5.01 4.70 -3.75
C GLN A 330 -3.80 4.94 -2.83
N TYR A 331 -2.75 4.15 -3.00
CA TYR A 331 -1.59 4.13 -2.13
C TYR A 331 -0.29 4.21 -2.94
N THR A 332 0.61 5.11 -2.54
CA THR A 332 1.94 5.25 -3.17
C THR A 332 3.01 4.60 -2.29
N LEU A 333 3.73 3.63 -2.85
CA LEU A 333 4.91 2.97 -2.27
C LEU A 333 6.11 3.91 -2.36
N SER A 334 6.18 4.95 -1.54
CA SER A 334 7.17 6.02 -1.68
C SER A 334 8.63 5.54 -1.47
N LEU A 335 9.56 6.12 -2.22
CA LEU A 335 11.02 5.88 -2.08
C LEU A 335 11.63 6.64 -0.89
N VAL A 336 10.90 7.58 -0.28
CA VAL A 336 11.46 8.55 0.67
C VAL A 336 10.85 8.35 2.05
N SER A 337 11.70 7.90 2.98
CA SER A 337 11.50 8.14 4.41
C SER A 337 11.67 9.64 4.66
N LEU A 338 10.59 10.40 4.54
CA LEU A 338 10.51 11.70 5.20
C LEU A 338 10.30 11.40 6.69
N GLN A 339 11.38 11.10 7.41
CA GLN A 339 11.37 11.16 8.86
C GLN A 339 11.05 12.61 9.26
N TYR A 340 9.77 12.90 9.45
CA TYR A 340 9.39 13.99 10.33
C TYR A 340 9.85 13.59 11.73
N LEU A 341 11.04 14.05 12.13
CA LEU A 341 11.40 14.08 13.54
C LEU A 341 10.47 15.11 14.20
N SER A 342 9.29 14.66 14.63
CA SER A 342 8.39 15.43 15.48
C SER A 342 8.97 15.49 16.89
N CYS A 343 10.04 16.27 17.07
CA CYS A 343 10.43 16.69 18.40
C CYS A 343 9.52 17.86 18.81
N PHE A 344 8.29 17.56 19.22
CA PHE A 344 7.45 18.49 19.96
C PHE A 344 6.93 17.84 21.25
N THR A 345 7.66 18.05 22.33
CA THR A 345 7.05 18.10 23.66
C THR A 345 6.40 19.47 23.81
N SER A 346 5.08 19.51 23.69
CA SER A 346 4.13 20.35 24.45
C SER A 346 2.91 20.76 23.61
N ARG A 347 1.76 20.51 24.22
CA ARG A 347 0.40 20.69 23.70
C ARG A 347 0.17 22.09 23.13
N LYS A 348 -0.19 22.16 21.85
CA LYS A 348 -1.41 22.82 21.34
C LYS A 348 -1.51 22.59 19.83
N ALA A 349 -2.65 22.03 19.43
CA ALA A 349 -3.01 21.81 18.05
C ALA A 349 -2.88 23.11 17.22
N LEU A 350 -2.12 23.03 16.14
CA LEU A 350 -2.13 23.98 15.04
C LEU A 350 -1.81 23.20 13.76
N ASN A 351 -2.88 22.82 13.06
CA ASN A 351 -2.84 22.49 11.64
C ASN A 351 -2.26 23.71 10.92
N LEU A 352 -1.02 23.61 10.42
CA LEU A 352 -0.44 24.63 9.58
C LEU A 352 0.30 24.02 8.40
N ASP A 353 -0.04 24.57 7.25
CA ASP A 353 0.38 24.31 5.89
C ASP A 353 1.83 24.79 5.65
N TYR A 354 2.80 24.03 6.17
CA TYR A 354 4.21 24.46 6.24
C TYR A 354 4.99 24.36 4.91
N ASN A 355 4.64 23.40 4.03
CA ASN A 355 5.39 23.18 2.79
C ASN A 355 4.94 24.10 1.64
N GLY A 356 3.67 24.54 1.65
CA GLY A 356 3.17 25.50 0.67
C GLY A 356 3.86 26.87 0.78
N PHE A 357 4.30 27.29 1.97
CA PHE A 357 4.83 28.64 2.17
C PHE A 357 6.28 28.83 1.67
N LEU A 358 7.12 27.80 1.76
CA LEU A 358 8.52 27.86 1.29
C LEU A 358 8.63 27.74 -0.24
N LEU A 359 7.77 26.95 -0.88
CA LEU A 359 7.84 26.68 -2.33
C LEU A 359 6.99 27.62 -3.19
N SER A 360 5.92 28.24 -2.66
CA SER A 360 4.97 29.02 -3.48
C SER A 360 5.44 30.41 -3.92
N LYS A 361 6.61 30.89 -3.47
CA LYS A 361 7.07 32.27 -3.76
C LYS A 361 8.55 32.41 -4.13
N VAL A 362 9.24 31.30 -4.40
CA VAL A 362 10.57 31.38 -5.05
C VAL A 362 10.33 31.77 -6.51
N ASN A 363 10.70 33.00 -6.88
CA ASN A 363 10.61 33.46 -8.27
C ASN A 363 11.66 32.71 -9.10
N TYR A 364 11.25 31.64 -9.77
CA TYR A 364 12.11 30.87 -10.67
C TYR A 364 12.24 31.61 -12.01
N THR A 365 13.23 32.49 -12.14
CA THR A 365 13.67 32.93 -13.47
C THR A 365 14.41 31.77 -14.15
N LYS A 366 13.82 31.21 -15.22
CA LYS A 366 14.37 30.13 -16.05
C LYS A 366 15.76 30.42 -16.66
N GLN A 367 16.22 31.67 -16.62
CA GLN A 367 17.53 32.10 -17.10
C GLN A 367 18.37 32.66 -15.96
N SER A 368 18.84 31.77 -15.09
CA SER A 368 19.92 32.09 -14.18
C SER A 368 21.17 31.42 -14.71
N SER A 369 22.03 32.19 -15.37
CA SER A 369 23.38 31.76 -15.79
C SER A 369 24.32 31.46 -14.60
N TYR A 370 23.81 31.48 -13.37
CA TYR A 370 24.57 31.40 -12.13
C TYR A 370 24.83 29.97 -11.63
N PHE A 371 24.24 28.93 -12.23
CA PHE A 371 24.33 27.54 -11.75
C PHE A 371 25.46 26.68 -12.35
N GLN A 372 26.33 27.25 -13.19
CA GLN A 372 27.44 26.47 -13.76
C GLN A 372 28.43 26.09 -12.64
N GLU A 373 28.51 24.79 -12.33
CA GLU A 373 29.44 24.16 -11.38
C GLU A 373 29.34 24.58 -9.91
N THR A 374 28.36 25.41 -9.54
CA THR A 374 28.21 25.91 -8.16
C THR A 374 26.97 25.36 -7.46
N ILE A 375 27.08 25.26 -6.13
CA ILE A 375 25.94 25.02 -5.23
C ILE A 375 25.42 26.39 -4.82
N ASP A 376 24.10 26.58 -4.92
CA ASP A 376 23.43 27.76 -4.39
C ASP A 376 22.70 27.38 -3.10
N ILE A 377 22.70 28.27 -2.11
CA ILE A 377 22.06 28.00 -0.82
C ILE A 377 21.09 29.13 -0.53
N ASP A 378 19.80 28.82 -0.56
CA ASP A 378 18.74 29.72 -0.12
C ASP A 378 18.49 29.49 1.36
N PHE A 379 18.27 30.55 2.13
CA PHE A 379 17.97 30.43 3.56
C PHE A 379 16.91 31.42 4.04
N GLY A 380 16.15 31.01 5.07
CA GLY A 380 14.98 31.75 5.53
C GLY A 380 14.63 31.53 7.01
N PHE A 381 13.80 32.44 7.56
CA PHE A 381 13.33 32.39 8.94
C PHE A 381 12.05 31.56 9.04
N ASN A 382 11.95 30.70 10.06
CA ASN A 382 10.76 29.88 10.27
C ASN A 382 9.67 30.66 11.03
N HIS A 383 9.99 31.65 11.89
CA HIS A 383 9.04 32.11 12.92
C HIS A 383 8.88 33.63 13.18
N ASN A 384 9.07 34.53 12.20
CA ASN A 384 8.79 35.95 12.43
C ASN A 384 7.55 36.47 11.66
N PRO A 385 6.38 36.64 12.31
CA PRO A 385 5.17 37.15 11.66
C PRO A 385 5.26 38.62 11.20
N LYS A 386 6.38 39.31 11.47
CA LYS A 386 6.57 40.73 11.11
C LYS A 386 7.29 40.97 9.77
N ARG A 387 7.68 39.93 9.01
CA ARG A 387 8.26 40.11 7.66
C ARG A 387 7.63 39.14 6.67
N GLN A 388 7.04 39.67 5.59
CA GLN A 388 6.32 38.87 4.58
C GLN A 388 7.24 38.05 3.66
N LEU A 389 8.55 38.31 3.64
CA LEU A 389 9.58 37.48 2.98
C LEU A 389 10.95 37.88 3.53
N ASN A 390 11.79 36.90 3.82
CA ASN A 390 13.23 37.03 4.03
C ASN A 390 13.85 35.73 3.48
N LEU A 391 13.82 35.57 2.16
CA LEU A 391 14.72 34.65 1.47
C LEU A 391 15.92 35.50 1.07
N ASP A 392 17.10 35.10 1.53
CA ASP A 392 18.36 35.65 1.09
C ASP A 392 19.11 34.51 0.40
N ASP A 393 19.77 34.82 -0.71
CA ASP A 393 20.45 33.86 -1.55
C ASP A 393 21.95 34.17 -1.58
N THR A 394 22.75 33.12 -1.77
CA THR A 394 24.16 33.31 -2.05
C THR A 394 24.54 32.53 -3.27
N HIS A 395 24.53 33.23 -4.40
CA HIS A 395 25.10 32.68 -5.61
C HIS A 395 26.62 32.56 -5.44
N ARG A 396 27.16 31.36 -5.72
CA ARG A 396 28.56 30.88 -5.59
C ARG A 396 28.79 30.00 -4.36
N GLN A 397 29.92 29.28 -4.38
CA GLN A 397 30.34 28.39 -3.31
C GLN A 397 30.48 29.15 -1.99
N MET A 398 29.57 28.87 -1.06
CA MET A 398 29.60 29.42 0.29
C MET A 398 30.72 28.75 1.11
N SER A 399 31.56 29.55 1.78
CA SER A 399 32.50 28.99 2.74
C SER A 399 31.77 28.40 3.96
N LEU A 400 32.35 27.39 4.62
CA LEU A 400 31.76 26.79 5.82
C LEU A 400 31.62 27.80 6.97
N GLU A 401 32.56 28.75 7.09
CA GLU A 401 32.46 29.81 8.10
C GLU A 401 31.24 30.71 7.86
N THR A 402 30.98 31.08 6.60
CA THR A 402 29.79 31.84 6.21
C THR A 402 28.52 31.03 6.46
N LEU A 403 28.51 29.74 6.10
CA LEU A 403 27.36 28.86 6.32
C LEU A 403 27.02 28.73 7.81
N GLN A 404 28.02 28.59 8.68
CA GLN A 404 27.81 28.54 10.12
C GLN A 404 27.26 29.87 10.68
N LYS A 405 27.74 31.01 10.16
CA LYS A 405 27.17 32.32 10.51
C LYS A 405 25.69 32.38 10.12
N TYR A 406 25.32 31.95 8.92
CA TYR A 406 23.91 31.93 8.52
C TYR A 406 23.09 30.89 9.28
N ALA A 407 23.63 29.72 9.59
CA ALA A 407 22.99 28.72 10.44
C ALA A 407 22.62 29.24 11.84
N SER A 408 23.37 30.24 12.35
CA SER A 408 23.03 30.91 13.61
C SER A 408 21.87 31.91 13.49
N LEU A 409 21.57 32.37 12.27
CA LEU A 409 20.58 33.41 11.99
C LEU A 409 19.26 32.86 11.42
N PHE A 410 19.33 31.80 10.62
CA PHE A 410 18.19 31.26 9.86
C PHE A 410 17.80 29.87 10.34
N ASP A 411 16.57 29.46 10.04
CA ASP A 411 15.97 28.21 10.54
C ASP A 411 15.80 27.15 9.46
N GLY A 412 15.90 27.54 8.18
CA GLY A 412 15.81 26.63 7.05
C GLY A 412 16.78 26.97 5.93
N PHE A 413 17.25 25.92 5.25
CA PHE A 413 18.25 25.96 4.19
C PHE A 413 17.82 25.05 3.03
N ILE A 414 17.86 25.59 1.82
CA ILE A 414 17.67 24.84 0.57
C ILE A 414 18.99 24.86 -0.20
N ILE A 415 19.55 23.68 -0.43
CA ILE A 415 20.77 23.47 -1.21
C ILE A 415 20.36 23.14 -2.64
N ASN A 416 20.54 24.08 -3.56
CA ASN A 416 20.21 23.94 -4.96
C ASN A 416 21.43 23.53 -5.80
N ILE A 417 21.24 22.60 -6.73
CA ILE A 417 22.28 22.20 -7.68
C ILE A 417 21.71 21.69 -9.00
N GLY A 418 22.38 21.98 -10.12
CA GLY A 418 22.08 21.38 -11.43
C GLY A 418 22.39 19.87 -11.43
N LYS A 419 21.51 19.07 -12.04
CA LYS A 419 21.63 17.60 -12.09
C LYS A 419 22.97 17.15 -12.65
N GLU A 420 23.44 17.80 -13.71
CA GLU A 420 24.73 17.54 -14.36
C GLU A 420 25.94 17.80 -13.45
N TYR A 421 25.77 18.58 -12.38
CA TYR A 421 26.82 18.95 -11.44
C TYR A 421 26.69 18.26 -10.08
N PHE A 422 25.67 17.41 -9.88
CA PHE A 422 25.39 16.77 -8.59
C PHE A 422 26.56 15.88 -8.14
N GLU A 423 26.97 14.94 -8.99
CA GLU A 423 28.02 13.96 -8.65
C GLU A 423 29.35 14.63 -8.29
N GLN A 424 29.79 15.61 -9.08
CA GLN A 424 31.05 16.32 -8.82
C GLN A 424 31.03 17.18 -7.54
N ASN A 425 29.85 17.48 -6.99
CA ASN A 425 29.68 18.29 -5.79
C ASN A 425 29.19 17.48 -4.58
N ARG A 426 29.03 16.16 -4.69
CA ARG A 426 28.47 15.28 -3.65
C ARG A 426 29.13 15.49 -2.28
N ASP A 427 30.46 15.44 -2.22
CA ASP A 427 31.20 15.59 -0.96
C ASP A 427 31.00 16.97 -0.33
N ARG A 428 30.85 18.00 -1.17
CA ARG A 428 30.60 19.38 -0.71
C ARG A 428 29.19 19.55 -0.18
N ILE A 429 28.18 18.97 -0.86
CA ILE A 429 26.80 18.93 -0.38
C ILE A 429 26.75 18.23 0.99
N GLN A 430 27.42 17.08 1.11
CA GLN A 430 27.54 16.37 2.39
C GLN A 430 28.19 17.24 3.47
N THR A 431 29.25 17.99 3.11
CA THR A 431 29.92 18.91 4.03
C THR A 431 28.98 20.03 4.49
N TYR A 432 28.16 20.60 3.61
CA TYR A 432 27.16 21.61 3.98
C TYR A 432 26.07 21.04 4.88
N LEU A 433 25.49 19.89 4.53
CA LEU A 433 24.44 19.24 5.32
C LEU A 433 24.89 18.92 6.75
N THR A 434 26.15 18.50 6.90
CA THR A 434 26.76 18.19 8.20
C THR A 434 27.19 19.44 8.97
N SER A 435 27.46 20.55 8.28
CA SER A 435 27.81 21.84 8.90
C SER A 435 26.60 22.64 9.37
N ILE A 436 25.42 22.39 8.81
CA ILE A 436 24.16 22.97 9.28
C ILE A 436 23.70 22.17 10.51
N PRO A 437 23.36 22.80 11.65
CA PRO A 437 22.87 22.11 12.84
C PRO A 437 21.62 21.26 12.58
N ASP A 438 21.49 20.15 13.31
CA ASP A 438 20.39 19.19 13.10
C ASP A 438 19.00 19.70 13.49
N ASN A 439 18.94 20.77 14.28
CA ASN A 439 17.68 21.44 14.63
C ASN A 439 17.21 22.45 13.57
N LYS A 440 17.83 22.47 12.39
CA LYS A 440 17.48 23.36 11.26
C LYS A 440 16.84 22.54 10.15
N LEU A 441 15.92 23.15 9.40
CA LEU A 441 15.34 22.54 8.21
C LEU A 441 16.40 22.49 7.10
N LYS A 442 16.59 21.32 6.48
CA LYS A 442 17.56 21.08 5.41
C LYS A 442 16.83 20.46 4.21
N MET A 443 16.99 21.02 3.03
CA MET A 443 16.41 20.50 1.79
C MET A 443 17.47 20.50 0.69
N ILE A 444 17.50 19.47 -0.16
CA ILE A 444 18.30 19.47 -1.39
C ILE A 444 17.33 19.55 -2.57
N LEU A 445 17.56 20.51 -3.46
CA LEU A 445 16.84 20.63 -4.73
C LEU A 445 17.80 20.37 -5.90
N ILE A 446 17.62 19.23 -6.58
CA ILE A 446 18.36 18.89 -7.79
C ILE A 446 17.54 19.36 -9.01
N ARG A 447 18.11 20.26 -9.79
CA ARG A 447 17.46 20.91 -10.93
C ARG A 447 17.86 20.20 -12.23
N ASP A 448 16.89 19.64 -12.94
CA ASP A 448 17.06 19.07 -14.28
C ASP A 448 16.47 20.03 -15.32
N VAL A 449 17.13 21.17 -15.52
CA VAL A 449 16.67 22.19 -16.48
C VAL A 449 17.55 22.11 -17.71
N GLN A 450 16.99 21.65 -18.83
CA GLN A 450 17.67 21.74 -20.11
C GLN A 450 17.92 23.23 -20.42
N GLN A 451 19.18 23.61 -20.59
CA GLN A 451 19.50 24.94 -21.11
C GLN A 451 18.92 25.04 -22.53
N GLU A 452 17.83 25.79 -22.69
CA GLU A 452 17.38 26.20 -24.01
C GLU A 452 18.53 26.99 -24.64
N GLN A 453 19.11 26.46 -25.72
CA GLN A 453 20.15 27.13 -26.49
C GLN A 453 19.53 28.39 -27.11
N THR A 454 19.74 29.55 -26.48
CA THR A 454 19.43 30.86 -27.05
C THR A 454 20.49 31.33 -28.02
#